data_AF-A0A1G8UQN5-F1
#
_entry.id   AF-A0A1G8UQN5-F1
#
_cell.length_a   1.000
_cell.length_b   1.000
_cell.length_c   1.000
_cell.angle_alpha   90.00
_cell.angle_beta   90.00
_cell.angle_gamma   90.00
#
_symmetry.space_group_name_H-M   'P 1'
#
loop_
_entity.id
_entity.type
_entity.pdbx_description
1 polymer ?
#
loop_
_entity_poly.entity_id
_entity_poly.type
_entity_poly.pdbx_seq_one_letter_code
_entity_poly.pdbx_strand_id
1 'polypeptide(L)'
;MPAERSEAGATGLRIAPGALAVVAHRNRDLTEELPWLTSLPDAERHECVRELLGHLIAGADTGESLPFGRALTSWRSTAVAWSDPELASRLQGPFAGDGPEVARPKGNS
;
A
#
# COMPACT_ATOMS: atom_id res chain seq x y z
N MET A 1 33.45 -0.21 22.47
CA MET A 1 32.56 0.78 21.83
C MET A 1 33.25 1.30 20.57
N PRO A 2 32.74 0.99 19.38
CA PRO A 2 32.92 1.92 18.26
C PRO A 2 31.68 2.05 17.37
N ALA A 3 31.73 3.10 16.53
CA ALA A 3 30.88 3.44 15.40
C ALA A 3 29.60 4.24 15.70
N GLU A 4 29.81 5.53 16.00
CA GLU A 4 29.10 6.58 15.25
C GLU A 4 29.18 6.23 13.75
N ARG A 5 28.02 6.01 13.12
CA ARG A 5 27.92 5.89 11.66
C ARG A 5 27.00 6.98 11.13
N SER A 6 27.67 8.05 10.72
CA SER A 6 27.36 8.97 9.63
C SER A 6 25.92 9.46 9.47
N GLU A 7 25.70 10.70 9.93
CA GLU A 7 24.93 11.65 9.15
C GLU A 7 25.59 11.84 7.77
N ALA A 8 24.83 11.63 6.68
CA ALA A 8 25.20 12.12 5.36
C ALA A 8 23.94 12.37 4.51
N GLY A 9 23.63 13.67 4.38
CA GLY A 9 23.01 14.34 3.23
C GLY A 9 22.10 13.55 2.30
N ALA A 10 20.80 13.64 2.55
CA ALA A 10 19.84 13.69 1.45
C ALA A 10 19.35 15.14 1.34
N THR A 11 19.94 15.90 0.42
CA THR A 11 19.36 17.16 -0.07
C THR A 11 18.04 16.80 -0.73
N GLY A 12 16.99 16.76 0.08
CA GLY A 12 15.64 16.44 -0.37
C GLY A 12 15.16 17.55 -1.29
N LEU A 13 15.12 17.26 -2.59
CA LEU A 13 14.29 18.00 -3.52
C LEU A 13 12.86 17.91 -3.00
N ARG A 14 12.38 18.96 -2.33
CA ARG A 14 10.96 19.11 -1.97
C ARG A 14 10.19 19.34 -3.26
N ILE A 15 9.95 18.27 -4.01
CA ILE A 15 8.92 18.27 -5.04
C ILE A 15 7.64 18.63 -4.31
N ALA A 16 7.02 19.77 -4.63
CA ALA A 16 5.73 20.12 -4.09
C ALA A 16 4.79 18.94 -4.37
N PRO A 17 4.27 18.25 -3.35
CA PRO A 17 3.62 16.96 -3.55
C PRO A 17 2.33 17.02 -4.41
N GLY A 18 1.74 18.21 -4.56
CA GLY A 18 0.71 18.49 -5.59
C GLY A 18 1.21 18.38 -7.03
N ALA A 19 2.48 18.67 -7.33
CA ALA A 19 3.06 18.54 -8.67
C ALA A 19 3.19 17.06 -9.09
N LEU A 20 3.53 16.16 -8.15
CA LEU A 20 3.60 14.72 -8.42
C LEU A 20 2.19 14.15 -8.67
N ALA A 21 1.20 14.57 -7.89
CA ALA A 21 -0.20 14.18 -8.06
C ALA A 21 -0.79 14.68 -9.40
N VAL A 22 -0.50 15.92 -9.80
CA VAL A 22 -0.95 16.49 -11.07
C VAL A 22 -0.26 15.83 -12.27
N VAL A 23 1.03 15.49 -12.17
CA VAL A 23 1.78 14.80 -13.23
C VAL A 23 1.33 13.34 -13.37
N ALA A 24 1.10 12.62 -12.26
CA ALA A 24 0.58 11.26 -12.25
C ALA A 24 -0.85 11.18 -12.82
N HIS A 25 -1.71 12.16 -12.49
CA HIS A 25 -3.10 12.19 -12.95
C HIS A 25 -3.25 12.56 -14.43
N ARG A 26 -2.32 13.35 -15.00
CA ARG A 26 -2.45 13.86 -16.37
C ARG A 26 -1.80 13.04 -17.47
N ASN A 27 -0.94 12.06 -17.16
CA ASN A 27 -0.04 11.52 -18.19
C ASN A 27 -0.03 10.02 -18.48
N ARG A 28 -0.73 9.11 -17.78
CA ARG A 28 -0.62 7.70 -18.22
C ARG A 28 -1.68 6.74 -17.71
N ASP A 29 -1.88 5.73 -18.53
CA ASP A 29 -2.27 4.40 -18.08
C ASP A 29 -1.28 3.96 -16.99
N LEU A 30 -1.74 4.00 -15.73
CA LEU A 30 -0.92 3.69 -14.57
C LEU A 30 -0.39 2.25 -14.60
N THR A 31 -0.96 1.38 -15.43
CA THR A 31 -0.45 0.01 -15.60
C THR A 31 0.90 -0.03 -16.32
N GLU A 32 1.25 0.96 -17.13
CA GLU A 32 2.58 1.04 -17.75
C GLU A 32 3.67 1.33 -16.70
N GLU A 33 3.40 2.24 -15.78
CA GLU A 33 4.33 2.65 -14.71
C GLU A 33 4.31 1.68 -13.51
N LEU A 34 3.17 1.02 -13.30
CA LEU A 34 2.93 0.07 -12.22
C LEU A 34 2.34 -1.24 -12.77
N PRO A 35 3.15 -2.09 -13.42
CA PRO A 35 2.67 -3.31 -14.09
C PRO A 35 1.88 -4.26 -13.18
N TRP A 36 2.19 -4.27 -11.89
CA TRP A 36 1.52 -5.09 -10.88
C TRP A 36 0.03 -4.74 -10.69
N LEU A 37 -0.43 -3.55 -11.13
CA LEU A 37 -1.85 -3.18 -11.11
C LEU A 37 -2.68 -4.05 -12.05
N THR A 38 -2.08 -4.63 -13.09
CA THR A 38 -2.78 -5.51 -14.04
C THR A 38 -3.27 -6.81 -13.40
N SER A 39 -2.64 -7.23 -12.29
CA SER A 39 -3.08 -8.40 -11.52
C SER A 39 -4.34 -8.15 -10.69
N LEU A 40 -4.70 -6.88 -10.44
CA LEU A 40 -5.88 -6.54 -9.67
C LEU A 40 -7.15 -6.58 -10.54
N PRO A 41 -8.28 -7.06 -10.00
CA PRO A 41 -9.59 -6.86 -10.59
C PRO A 41 -9.87 -5.37 -10.81
N ASP A 42 -10.63 -5.02 -11.84
CA ASP A 42 -10.85 -3.62 -12.23
C ASP A 42 -11.46 -2.76 -11.10
N ALA A 43 -12.36 -3.32 -10.29
CA ALA A 43 -12.93 -2.60 -9.15
C ALA A 43 -11.86 -2.26 -8.10
N GLU A 44 -11.04 -3.23 -7.72
CA GLU A 44 -9.95 -3.05 -6.75
C GLU A 44 -8.82 -2.18 -7.30
N ARG A 45 -8.56 -2.23 -8.61
CA ARG A 45 -7.58 -1.36 -9.26
C ARG A 45 -7.95 0.12 -9.12
N HIS A 46 -9.21 0.46 -9.33
CA HIS A 46 -9.70 1.83 -9.12
C HIS A 46 -9.60 2.25 -7.66
N GLU A 47 -9.92 1.35 -6.73
CA GLU A 47 -9.82 1.62 -5.29
C GLU A 47 -8.37 1.86 -4.86
N CYS A 48 -7.45 0.99 -5.28
CA CYS A 48 -6.02 1.12 -5.06
C CYS A 48 -5.49 2.47 -5.53
N VAL A 49 -5.78 2.86 -6.78
CA VAL A 49 -5.31 4.13 -7.33
C VAL A 49 -5.87 5.31 -6.55
N ARG A 50 -7.16 5.29 -6.21
CA ARG A 50 -7.81 6.35 -5.44
C ARG A 50 -7.19 6.49 -4.05
N GLU A 51 -6.92 5.39 -3.36
CA GLU A 51 -6.31 5.40 -2.02
C GLU A 51 -4.88 5.93 -2.05
N LEU A 52 -4.06 5.44 -2.99
CA LEU A 52 -2.67 5.89 -3.14
C LEU A 52 -2.60 7.40 -3.43
N LEU A 53 -3.45 7.90 -4.33
CA LEU A 53 -3.53 9.34 -4.62
C LEU A 53 -4.01 10.13 -3.40
N GLY A 54 -5.00 9.61 -2.65
CA GLY A 54 -5.48 10.23 -1.42
C GLY A 54 -4.37 10.39 -0.38
N HIS A 55 -3.56 9.37 -0.17
CA HIS A 55 -2.41 9.44 0.73
C HIS A 55 -1.29 10.33 0.21
N LEU A 56 -1.05 10.36 -1.10
CA LEU A 56 -0.06 11.26 -1.69
C LEU A 56 -0.44 12.73 -1.50
N ILE A 57 -1.73 13.06 -1.68
CA ILE A 57 -2.28 14.41 -1.46
C ILE A 57 -2.27 14.76 0.04
N ALA A 58 -2.69 13.86 0.93
CA ALA A 58 -2.65 14.12 2.37
C ALA A 58 -1.22 14.28 2.89
N GLY A 59 -0.29 13.44 2.41
CA GLY A 59 1.14 13.59 2.66
C GLY A 59 1.71 14.87 2.07
N ALA A 60 1.03 15.42 1.06
CA ALA A 60 1.41 16.67 0.46
C ALA A 60 1.28 17.85 1.42
N ASP A 61 0.14 17.88 2.08
CA ASP A 61 -0.26 18.94 3.00
C ASP A 61 0.44 18.77 4.37
N THR A 62 0.72 17.53 4.77
CA THR A 62 1.22 17.20 6.11
C THR A 62 2.72 16.89 6.17
N GLY A 63 3.37 16.63 5.04
CA GLY A 63 4.75 16.16 4.97
C GLY A 63 4.96 14.70 5.39
N GLU A 64 3.87 13.96 5.64
CA GLU A 64 3.88 12.58 6.13
C GLU A 64 3.74 11.60 4.94
N SER A 65 4.73 10.71 4.72
CA SER A 65 4.75 9.75 3.61
C SER A 65 4.48 8.29 4.00
N LEU A 66 4.30 7.99 5.28
CA LEU A 66 4.16 6.65 5.83
C LEU A 66 2.83 5.96 5.45
N PRO A 67 1.64 6.60 5.50
CA PRO A 67 0.39 6.03 4.99
C PRO A 67 0.50 5.60 3.54
N PHE A 68 1.11 6.43 2.69
CA PHE A 68 1.33 6.08 1.29
C PHE A 68 2.19 4.81 1.14
N GLY A 69 3.33 4.74 1.84
CA GLY A 69 4.21 3.57 1.78
C GLY A 69 3.55 2.29 2.30
N ARG A 70 2.74 2.39 3.35
CA ARG A 70 1.97 1.27 3.90
C ARG A 70 0.90 0.79 2.93
N ALA A 71 0.10 1.69 2.38
CA ALA A 71 -0.93 1.35 1.40
C ALA A 71 -0.32 0.72 0.14
N LEU A 72 0.77 1.27 -0.39
CA LEU A 72 1.47 0.71 -1.55
C LEU A 72 1.96 -0.73 -1.28
N THR A 73 2.49 -0.99 -0.09
CA THR A 73 2.94 -2.34 0.29
C THR A 73 1.76 -3.31 0.39
N SER A 74 0.67 -2.87 1.04
CA SER A 74 -0.55 -3.66 1.18
C SER A 74 -1.14 -4.05 -0.17
N TRP A 75 -1.31 -3.08 -1.07
CA TRP A 75 -1.87 -3.32 -2.40
C TRP A 75 -1.01 -4.22 -3.29
N ARG A 76 0.33 -4.16 -3.15
CA ARG A 76 1.22 -5.14 -3.81
C ARG A 76 1.00 -6.55 -3.30
N SER A 77 0.81 -6.73 -1.99
CA SER A 77 0.47 -8.04 -1.43
C SER A 77 -0.88 -8.54 -1.95
N THR A 78 -1.89 -7.67 -2.06
CA THR A 78 -3.18 -8.00 -2.67
C THR A 78 -3.03 -8.42 -4.13
N ALA A 79 -2.22 -7.69 -4.91
CA ALA A 79 -1.94 -8.03 -6.31
C ALA A 79 -1.24 -9.39 -6.46
N VAL A 80 -0.33 -9.73 -5.55
CA VAL A 80 0.29 -11.07 -5.50
C VAL A 80 -0.76 -12.14 -5.20
N ALA A 81 -1.68 -11.90 -4.25
CA ALA A 81 -2.75 -12.84 -3.95
C ALA A 81 -3.67 -13.09 -5.15
N TRP A 82 -3.99 -12.03 -5.92
CA TRP A 82 -4.78 -12.14 -7.15
C TRP A 82 -4.04 -12.79 -8.32
N SER A 83 -2.71 -12.71 -8.35
CA SER A 83 -1.91 -13.34 -9.41
C SER A 83 -1.97 -14.88 -9.39
N ASP A 84 -2.41 -15.47 -8.28
CA ASP A 84 -2.68 -16.89 -8.13
C ASP A 84 -4.21 -17.12 -8.02
N PRO A 85 -4.85 -17.63 -9.09
CA PRO A 85 -6.30 -17.87 -9.09
C PRO A 85 -6.77 -18.87 -8.04
N GLU A 86 -5.93 -19.85 -7.68
CA GLU A 86 -6.27 -20.84 -6.65
C GLU A 86 -6.24 -20.18 -5.28
N LEU A 87 -5.18 -19.42 -4.98
CA LEU A 87 -5.08 -18.66 -3.74
C LEU A 87 -6.22 -17.63 -3.62
N ALA A 88 -6.50 -16.88 -4.68
CA ALA A 88 -7.60 -15.92 -4.71
C ALA A 88 -8.94 -16.62 -4.42
N SER A 89 -9.24 -17.74 -5.09
CA SER A 89 -10.46 -18.51 -4.83
C SER A 89 -10.53 -19.02 -3.38
N ARG A 90 -9.42 -19.44 -2.80
CA ARG A 90 -9.36 -19.90 -1.40
C ARG A 90 -9.59 -18.78 -0.41
N LEU A 91 -9.06 -17.59 -0.67
CA LEU A 91 -9.22 -16.41 0.19
C LEU A 91 -10.62 -15.79 0.11
N GLN A 92 -11.30 -15.94 -1.03
CA GLN A 92 -12.68 -15.48 -1.25
C GLN A 92 -13.74 -16.52 -0.87
N GLY A 93 -13.32 -17.77 -0.62
CA GLY A 93 -14.21 -18.87 -0.27
C GLY A 93 -14.75 -18.77 1.17
N PRO A 94 -15.83 -19.49 1.49
CA PRO A 94 -16.33 -19.55 2.86
C PRO A 94 -15.29 -20.19 3.77
N PHE A 95 -14.91 -19.48 4.83
CA PHE A 95 -14.11 -20.05 5.90
C PHE A 95 -15.01 -20.98 6.74
N ALA A 96 -14.56 -22.21 6.96
CA ALA A 96 -15.32 -23.22 7.72
C ALA A 96 -15.63 -22.77 9.17
N GLY A 97 -14.88 -21.79 9.70
CA GLY A 97 -15.09 -21.26 11.05
C GLY A 97 -14.81 -22.29 12.15
N ASP A 98 -14.09 -23.36 11.83
CA ASP A 98 -13.72 -24.48 12.70
C ASP A 98 -12.47 -24.19 13.56
N GLY A 99 -12.06 -22.93 13.61
CA GLY A 99 -10.97 -22.49 14.46
C GLY A 99 -11.26 -22.82 15.93
N PRO A 100 -10.23 -23.18 16.72
CA PRO A 100 -10.42 -23.47 18.14
C PRO A 100 -10.96 -22.23 18.86
N GLU A 101 -11.87 -22.44 19.82
CA GLU A 101 -12.37 -21.36 20.66
C GLU A 101 -11.19 -20.73 21.43
N VAL A 102 -10.86 -19.49 21.12
CA VAL A 102 -9.78 -18.76 21.76
C VAL A 102 -10.29 -18.21 23.08
N ALA A 103 -9.77 -18.73 24.20
CA ALA A 103 -10.10 -18.24 25.52
C ALA A 103 -9.78 -16.74 25.64
N ARG A 104 -10.73 -15.96 26.15
CA ARG A 104 -10.52 -14.53 26.44
C ARG A 104 -9.29 -14.36 27.35
N PRO A 105 -8.36 -13.43 27.06
CA PRO A 105 -7.21 -13.19 27.93
C PRO A 105 -7.67 -12.87 29.36
N LYS A 106 -7.10 -13.55 30.35
CA LYS A 106 -7.34 -13.21 31.76
C LYS A 106 -6.64 -11.87 32.00
N GLY A 107 -7.43 -10.81 32.22
CA GLY A 107 -6.88 -9.51 32.59
C GLY A 107 -6.06 -9.65 33.87
N ASN A 108 -4.80 -9.21 33.83
CA ASN A 108 -4.01 -9.01 35.03
C ASN A 108 -4.75 -7.99 35.90
N SER A 109 -5.40 -8.48 36.97
CA SER A 109 -5.89 -7.64 38.08
C SER A 109 -4.75 -7.40 39.06
#